data_AF-A0A3D3X3S4-F1
#
_entry.id   AF-A0A3D3X3S4-F1
#
_cell.length_a   1.000
_cell.length_b   1.000
_cell.length_c   1.000
_cell.angle_alpha   90.00
_cell.angle_beta   90.00
_cell.angle_gamma   90.00
#
_symmetry.space_group_name_H-M   'P 1'
#
loop_
_entity.id
_entity.type
_entity.pdbx_description
1 polymer ?
#
loop_
_entity_poly.entity_id
_entity_poly.type
_entity_poly.pdbx_seq_one_letter_code
_entity_poly.pdbx_strand_id
1 'polypeptide(L)'
;ASFAREIYTGVYASDMGLWVPDCAGAARLRSQLGNQDLQMLFNINAEFATSLDTRPLSVRAQSAVFSSKADVVCVSGPMTGQGVEQSELAAVREVLPETPLLANTGVNLETVREIMKVADGCVIGTHLKKDGNTWNPVDVERVKRFMDKVTQTIKGVT
;
A
#
# COMPACT_ATOMS: atom_id res chain seq x y z
N ALA A 1 -11.35 10.62 -10.72
CA ALA A 1 -10.12 10.03 -10.18
C ALA A 1 -9.90 8.68 -10.87
N SER A 2 -8.66 8.26 -11.11
CA SER A 2 -8.35 6.99 -11.78
C SER A 2 -8.16 5.82 -10.82
N PHE A 3 -8.04 6.11 -9.52
CA PHE A 3 -7.93 5.09 -8.48
C PHE A 3 -8.60 5.56 -7.19
N ALA A 4 -8.95 4.59 -6.34
CA ALA A 4 -9.29 4.77 -4.93
C ALA A 4 -8.45 3.80 -4.09
N ARG A 5 -7.85 4.31 -3.01
CA ARG A 5 -7.00 3.52 -2.11
C ARG A 5 -7.56 3.60 -0.71
N GLU A 6 -7.90 2.46 -0.14
CA GLU A 6 -8.39 2.37 1.24
C GLU A 6 -8.25 0.93 1.76
N ILE A 7 -8.52 0.74 3.04
CA ILE A 7 -8.78 -0.59 3.62
C ILE A 7 -10.22 -0.97 3.28
N TYR A 8 -10.41 -1.91 2.37
CA TYR A 8 -11.74 -2.41 1.98
C TYR A 8 -12.13 -3.72 2.67
N THR A 9 -11.17 -4.48 3.20
CA THR A 9 -11.38 -5.85 3.69
C THR A 9 -10.78 -6.06 5.08
N GLY A 10 -11.40 -6.98 5.83
CA GLY A 10 -10.99 -7.34 7.19
C GLY A 10 -11.81 -6.63 8.26
N VAL A 11 -11.42 -6.83 9.51
CA VAL A 11 -11.95 -6.10 10.67
C VAL A 11 -10.76 -5.75 11.54
N TYR A 12 -10.68 -4.50 11.99
CA TYR A 12 -9.54 -4.01 12.75
C TYR A 12 -9.98 -3.38 14.06
N ALA A 13 -9.18 -3.54 15.11
CA ALA A 13 -9.32 -2.81 16.36
C ALA A 13 -8.32 -1.64 16.38
N SER A 14 -8.81 -0.45 16.71
CA SER A 14 -8.03 0.78 16.79
C SER A 14 -8.40 1.58 18.05
N ASP A 15 -7.66 2.66 18.30
CA ASP A 15 -7.98 3.68 19.30
C ASP A 15 -9.31 4.40 19.02
N MET A 16 -9.78 4.38 17.77
CA MET A 16 -11.09 4.91 17.34
C MET A 16 -12.23 3.86 17.39
N GLY A 17 -11.96 2.65 17.89
CA GLY A 17 -12.92 1.54 17.91
C GLY A 17 -12.73 0.56 16.75
N LEU A 18 -13.80 -0.18 16.41
CA LEU A 18 -13.76 -1.20 15.36
C LEU A 18 -13.86 -0.55 13.97
N TRP A 19 -12.92 -0.89 13.09
CA TRP A 19 -13.05 -0.61 11.66
C TRP A 19 -13.69 -1.82 11.00
N VAL A 20 -14.86 -1.59 10.39
CA VAL A 20 -15.63 -2.60 9.65
C VAL A 20 -15.85 -2.09 8.22
N PRO A 21 -14.83 -2.21 7.34
CA PRO A 21 -14.94 -1.81 5.94
C PRO A 21 -16.05 -2.52 5.16
N ASP A 22 -16.71 -1.79 4.25
CA ASP A 22 -17.70 -2.33 3.31
C ASP A 22 -17.13 -2.42 1.88
N CYS A 23 -16.39 -3.50 1.61
CA CYS A 23 -15.89 -3.78 0.26
C CYS A 23 -17.02 -3.87 -0.78
N ALA A 24 -18.14 -4.49 -0.41
CA ALA A 24 -19.24 -4.73 -1.32
C ALA A 24 -19.94 -3.42 -1.70
N GLY A 25 -20.09 -2.51 -0.74
CA GLY A 25 -20.58 -1.15 -0.96
C GLY A 25 -19.70 -0.35 -1.88
N ALA A 26 -18.37 -0.36 -1.65
CA ALA A 26 -17.43 0.33 -2.52
C ALA A 26 -17.44 -0.23 -3.96
N ALA A 27 -17.40 -1.55 -4.12
CA ALA A 27 -17.44 -2.19 -5.43
C ALA A 27 -18.78 -1.96 -6.15
N ARG A 28 -19.90 -2.01 -5.42
CA ARG A 28 -21.24 -1.71 -5.96
C ARG A 28 -21.34 -0.26 -6.38
N LEU A 29 -20.82 0.68 -5.61
CA LEU A 29 -20.80 2.09 -5.96
C LEU A 29 -19.97 2.34 -7.24
N ARG A 30 -18.78 1.74 -7.35
CA ARG A 30 -17.96 1.78 -8.57
C ARG A 30 -18.78 1.32 -9.78
N SER A 31 -19.49 0.21 -9.64
CA SER A 31 -20.30 -0.36 -10.71
C SER A 31 -21.52 0.50 -11.07
N GLN A 32 -22.24 1.03 -10.08
CA GLN A 32 -23.44 1.85 -10.28
C GLN A 32 -23.11 3.18 -10.97
N LEU A 33 -21.93 3.74 -10.69
CA LEU A 33 -21.44 4.95 -11.35
C LEU A 33 -20.83 4.68 -12.73
N GLY A 34 -20.82 3.43 -13.20
CA GLY A 34 -20.24 3.05 -14.50
C GLY A 34 -18.72 3.24 -14.59
N ASN A 35 -18.03 3.39 -13.46
CA ASN A 35 -16.62 3.74 -13.43
C ASN A 35 -15.73 2.49 -13.29
N GLN A 36 -15.83 1.57 -14.24
CA GLN A 36 -15.11 0.29 -14.20
C GLN A 36 -13.59 0.44 -14.34
N ASP A 37 -13.14 1.56 -14.91
CA ASP A 37 -11.71 1.89 -15.05
C ASP A 37 -11.07 2.37 -13.73
N LEU A 38 -11.88 2.65 -12.69
CA LEU A 38 -11.39 3.03 -11.38
C LEU A 38 -10.70 1.84 -10.70
N GLN A 39 -9.38 1.91 -10.61
CA GLN A 39 -8.57 0.93 -9.90
C GLN A 39 -8.79 1.03 -8.39
N MET A 40 -9.10 -0.08 -7.74
CA MET A 40 -9.24 -0.15 -6.29
C MET A 40 -7.99 -0.77 -5.66
N LEU A 41 -7.24 0.07 -4.94
CA LEU A 41 -6.00 -0.27 -4.24
C LEU A 41 -6.33 -0.64 -2.79
N PHE A 42 -6.08 -1.89 -2.42
CA PHE A 42 -6.47 -2.44 -1.13
C PHE A 42 -5.28 -2.42 -0.17
N ASN A 43 -5.37 -1.61 0.88
CA ASN A 43 -4.50 -1.79 2.05
C ASN A 43 -4.94 -3.07 2.78
N ILE A 44 -4.12 -4.13 2.69
CA ILE A 44 -4.48 -5.44 3.26
C ILE A 44 -4.14 -5.57 4.74
N ASN A 45 -3.42 -4.60 5.30
CA ASN A 45 -3.24 -4.38 6.72
C ASN A 45 -3.29 -2.87 7.03
N ALA A 46 -3.68 -2.56 8.26
CA ALA A 46 -3.96 -1.21 8.69
C ALA A 46 -2.73 -0.54 9.30
N GLU A 47 -2.56 0.74 8.99
CA GLU A 47 -1.78 1.65 9.81
C GLU A 47 -2.62 2.01 11.05
N PHE A 48 -2.01 2.11 12.23
CA PHE A 48 -2.67 2.53 13.48
C PHE A 48 -3.78 1.61 14.02
N ALA A 49 -4.01 0.45 13.41
CA ALA A 49 -4.97 -0.52 13.89
C ALA A 49 -4.40 -1.94 13.78
N THR A 50 -4.91 -2.85 14.61
CA THR A 50 -4.56 -4.27 14.55
C THR A 50 -5.67 -5.07 13.90
N SER A 51 -5.30 -6.02 13.05
CA SER A 51 -6.27 -6.93 12.43
C SER A 51 -6.84 -7.90 13.46
N LEU A 52 -8.16 -8.08 13.47
CA LEU A 52 -8.81 -9.17 14.21
C LEU A 52 -8.77 -10.51 13.45
N ASP A 53 -8.41 -10.48 12.18
CA ASP A 53 -8.09 -11.67 11.40
C ASP A 53 -6.64 -12.08 11.65
N THR A 54 -6.45 -13.24 12.27
CA THR A 54 -5.16 -13.81 12.68
C THR A 54 -4.50 -14.68 11.61
N ARG A 55 -5.13 -14.83 10.43
CA ARG A 55 -4.50 -15.51 9.30
C ARG A 55 -3.23 -14.76 8.87
N PRO A 56 -2.21 -15.46 8.33
CA PRO A 56 -1.04 -14.83 7.77
C PRO A 56 -1.40 -13.77 6.73
N LEU A 57 -0.61 -12.70 6.65
CA LEU A 57 -0.87 -11.58 5.75
C LEU A 57 -0.97 -12.02 4.27
N SER A 58 -0.13 -12.97 3.86
CA SER A 58 -0.16 -13.58 2.52
C SER A 58 -1.51 -14.24 2.21
N VAL A 59 -2.10 -14.98 3.15
CA VAL A 59 -3.42 -15.60 3.00
C VAL A 59 -4.52 -14.55 2.90
N ARG A 60 -4.43 -13.47 3.68
CA ARG A 60 -5.36 -12.33 3.60
C ARG A 60 -5.25 -11.63 2.24
N ALA A 61 -4.05 -11.47 1.72
CA ALA A 61 -3.79 -10.91 0.39
C ALA A 61 -4.46 -11.73 -0.71
N GLN A 62 -4.25 -13.06 -0.70
CA GLN A 62 -4.91 -13.98 -1.64
C GLN A 62 -6.43 -13.87 -1.57
N SER A 63 -6.99 -13.82 -0.36
CA SER A 63 -8.43 -13.66 -0.15
C SER A 63 -8.95 -12.32 -0.71
N ALA A 64 -8.22 -11.22 -0.51
CA ALA A 64 -8.60 -9.89 -1.01
C ALA A 64 -8.64 -9.87 -2.55
N VAL A 65 -7.66 -10.46 -3.22
CA VAL A 65 -7.63 -10.55 -4.68
C VAL A 65 -8.70 -11.52 -5.20
N PHE A 66 -8.75 -12.74 -4.65
CA PHE A 66 -9.63 -13.79 -5.17
C PHE A 66 -11.11 -13.48 -4.93
N SER A 67 -11.48 -13.13 -3.70
CA SER A 67 -12.87 -12.95 -3.27
C SER A 67 -13.35 -11.52 -3.48
N SER A 68 -12.54 -10.53 -3.05
CA SER A 68 -12.93 -9.12 -3.04
C SER A 68 -12.48 -8.34 -4.28
N LYS A 69 -11.80 -9.01 -5.23
CA LYS A 69 -11.39 -8.46 -6.53
C LYS A 69 -10.56 -7.18 -6.40
N ALA A 70 -9.61 -7.16 -5.47
CA ALA A 70 -8.61 -6.11 -5.39
C ALA A 70 -7.83 -5.98 -6.70
N ASP A 71 -7.76 -4.78 -7.27
CA ASP A 71 -7.00 -4.52 -8.50
C ASP A 71 -5.50 -4.39 -8.19
N VAL A 72 -5.18 -3.84 -7.02
CA VAL A 72 -3.82 -3.64 -6.52
C VAL A 72 -3.79 -3.92 -5.01
N VAL A 73 -2.73 -4.55 -4.52
CA VAL A 73 -2.51 -4.81 -3.11
C VAL A 73 -1.45 -3.85 -2.54
N CYS A 74 -1.77 -3.24 -1.41
CA CYS A 74 -0.87 -2.37 -0.66
C CYS A 74 -0.56 -3.00 0.71
N VAL A 75 0.72 -3.11 1.04
CA VAL A 75 1.19 -3.58 2.36
C VAL A 75 1.69 -2.38 3.15
N SER A 76 1.22 -2.24 4.39
CA SER A 76 1.60 -1.15 5.29
C SER A 76 2.52 -1.64 6.41
N GLY A 77 3.33 -0.76 6.96
CA GLY A 77 3.93 -0.93 8.28
C GLY A 77 2.92 -0.55 9.38
N PRO A 78 3.27 -0.77 10.65
CA PRO A 78 2.34 -0.57 11.77
C PRO A 78 1.98 0.90 12.03
N MET A 79 2.87 1.84 11.67
CA MET A 79 2.68 3.28 11.86
C MET A 79 3.29 4.09 10.70
N THR A 80 2.79 5.31 10.48
CA THR A 80 3.36 6.22 9.47
C THR A 80 4.86 6.45 9.72
N GLY A 81 5.67 6.30 8.66
CA GLY A 81 7.12 6.43 8.72
C GLY A 81 7.86 5.18 9.19
N GLN A 82 7.16 4.17 9.73
CA GLN A 82 7.71 2.84 9.92
C GLN A 82 7.53 2.00 8.65
N GLY A 83 8.62 1.34 8.25
CA GLY A 83 8.66 0.48 7.07
C GLY A 83 7.71 -0.70 7.15
N VAL A 84 7.30 -1.15 5.98
CA VAL A 84 6.81 -2.52 5.82
C VAL A 84 7.93 -3.49 6.18
N GLU A 85 7.62 -4.55 6.93
CA GLU A 85 8.54 -5.66 7.13
C GLU A 85 8.82 -6.33 5.79
N GLN A 86 10.08 -6.36 5.35
CA GLN A 86 10.44 -6.88 4.03
C GLN A 86 10.03 -8.36 3.87
N SER A 87 10.02 -9.12 4.95
CA SER A 87 9.55 -10.51 4.98
C SER A 87 8.05 -10.62 4.68
N GLU A 88 7.22 -9.70 5.20
CA GLU A 88 5.78 -9.66 4.90
C GLU A 88 5.53 -9.29 3.44
N LEU A 89 6.24 -8.29 2.93
CA LEU A 89 6.14 -7.89 1.53
C LEU A 89 6.54 -9.03 0.58
N ALA A 90 7.63 -9.74 0.89
CA ALA A 90 8.08 -10.90 0.11
C ALA A 90 7.09 -12.07 0.18
N ALA A 91 6.55 -12.36 1.35
CA ALA A 91 5.55 -13.41 1.52
C ALA A 91 4.26 -13.11 0.74
N VAL A 92 3.85 -11.84 0.65
CA VAL A 92 2.71 -11.42 -0.18
C VAL A 92 3.05 -11.54 -1.67
N ARG A 93 4.25 -11.12 -2.09
CA ARG A 93 4.68 -11.24 -3.50
C ARG A 93 4.65 -12.69 -3.98
N GLU A 94 5.15 -13.62 -3.17
CA GLU A 94 5.22 -15.06 -3.49
C GLU A 94 3.84 -15.65 -3.84
N VAL A 95 2.81 -15.26 -3.09
CA VAL A 95 1.46 -15.82 -3.25
C VAL A 95 0.59 -15.08 -4.28
N LEU A 96 1.04 -13.92 -4.76
CA LEU A 96 0.31 -13.06 -5.70
C LEU A 96 1.16 -12.63 -6.90
N PRO A 97 1.95 -13.48 -7.58
CA PRO A 97 3.00 -13.05 -8.52
C PRO A 97 2.57 -12.02 -9.58
N GLU A 98 1.32 -12.08 -10.05
CA GLU A 98 0.80 -11.24 -11.14
C GLU A 98 0.00 -10.01 -10.67
N THR A 99 -0.34 -9.91 -9.39
CA THR A 99 -1.13 -8.77 -8.88
C THR A 99 -0.21 -7.60 -8.56
N PRO A 100 -0.48 -6.37 -9.03
CA PRO A 100 0.34 -5.22 -8.65
C PRO A 100 0.43 -5.07 -7.13
N LEU A 101 1.67 -4.98 -6.63
CA LEU A 101 1.98 -4.93 -5.21
C LEU A 101 2.72 -3.63 -4.87
N LEU A 102 2.19 -2.86 -3.92
CA LEU A 102 2.76 -1.60 -3.48
C LEU A 102 3.17 -1.66 -2.00
N ALA A 103 4.33 -1.07 -1.67
CA ALA A 103 4.66 -0.74 -0.29
C ALA A 103 4.00 0.59 0.11
N ASN A 104 3.19 0.58 1.16
CA ASN A 104 2.31 1.69 1.53
C ASN A 104 2.97 2.71 2.47
N THR A 105 3.89 2.27 3.33
CA THR A 105 4.55 3.13 4.33
C THR A 105 6.06 2.88 4.43
N GLY A 106 6.74 3.84 5.07
CA GLY A 106 8.16 3.78 5.42
C GLY A 106 9.11 3.68 4.23
N VAL A 107 8.63 4.08 3.06
CA VAL A 107 9.48 4.27 1.88
C VAL A 107 10.22 5.59 2.02
N ASN A 108 11.55 5.53 1.87
CA ASN A 108 12.46 6.67 1.88
C ASN A 108 13.68 6.36 0.96
N LEU A 109 14.64 7.28 0.88
CA LEU A 109 15.84 7.12 0.06
C LEU A 109 16.66 5.87 0.42
N GLU A 110 16.64 5.48 1.69
CA GLU A 110 17.38 4.36 2.23
C GLU A 110 16.69 3.01 1.94
N THR A 111 15.36 2.96 1.96
CA THR A 111 14.57 1.73 1.83
C THR A 111 14.08 1.44 0.42
N VAL A 112 13.92 2.46 -0.43
CA VAL A 112 13.28 2.32 -1.75
C VAL A 112 13.94 1.29 -2.65
N ARG A 113 15.28 1.15 -2.57
CA ARG A 113 16.00 0.19 -3.40
C ARG A 113 15.59 -1.25 -3.10
N GLU A 114 15.52 -1.60 -1.82
CA GLU A 114 15.20 -2.95 -1.39
C GLU A 114 13.71 -3.26 -1.58
N ILE A 115 12.84 -2.27 -1.33
CA ILE A 115 11.40 -2.38 -1.58
C ILE A 115 11.12 -2.71 -3.06
N MET A 116 11.76 -1.98 -3.98
CA MET A 116 11.54 -2.16 -5.43
C MET A 116 12.13 -3.46 -6.00
N LYS A 117 12.85 -4.27 -5.20
CA LYS A 117 13.22 -5.64 -5.61
C LYS A 117 12.03 -6.60 -5.52
N VAL A 118 11.00 -6.24 -4.76
CA VAL A 118 9.86 -7.11 -4.43
C VAL A 118 8.55 -6.48 -4.85
N ALA A 119 8.36 -5.18 -4.62
CA ALA A 119 7.16 -4.44 -4.97
C ALA A 119 7.27 -3.78 -6.34
N ASP A 120 6.11 -3.62 -6.99
CA ASP A 120 5.95 -2.96 -8.28
C ASP A 120 5.90 -1.42 -8.15
N GLY A 121 5.76 -0.93 -6.92
CA GLY A 121 5.73 0.49 -6.61
C GLY A 121 5.60 0.78 -5.13
N CYS A 122 5.34 2.05 -4.81
CA CYS A 122 5.18 2.49 -3.43
C CYS A 122 4.29 3.72 -3.28
N VAL A 123 3.78 3.92 -2.07
CA VAL A 123 3.20 5.18 -1.61
C VAL A 123 4.18 5.85 -0.66
N ILE A 124 4.45 7.14 -0.87
CA ILE A 124 5.41 7.91 -0.10
C ILE A 124 4.89 9.32 0.15
N GLY A 125 5.03 9.80 1.39
CA GLY A 125 4.54 11.10 1.81
C GLY A 125 5.58 11.88 2.60
N THR A 126 5.70 11.57 3.90
CA THR A 126 6.53 12.30 4.88
C THR A 126 7.96 12.57 4.41
N HIS A 127 8.62 11.61 3.78
CA HIS A 127 10.00 11.76 3.29
C HIS A 127 10.14 12.84 2.20
N LEU A 128 9.07 13.12 1.44
CA LEU A 128 9.04 14.15 0.39
C LEU A 128 8.71 15.55 0.93
N LYS A 129 8.31 15.66 2.21
CA LYS A 129 7.99 16.94 2.84
C LYS A 129 9.24 17.66 3.31
N LYS A 130 9.18 18.99 3.39
CA LYS A 130 10.26 19.81 3.96
C LYS A 130 10.60 19.31 5.36
N ASP A 131 11.90 19.14 5.62
CA ASP A 131 12.45 18.61 6.89
C ASP A 131 11.94 17.22 7.28
N GLY A 132 11.30 16.48 6.36
CA GLY A 132 10.71 15.18 6.67
C GLY A 132 9.51 15.24 7.61
N ASN A 133 8.83 16.38 7.71
CA ASN A 133 7.66 16.55 8.58
C ASN A 133 6.37 16.41 7.77
N THR A 134 5.50 15.47 8.15
CA THR A 134 4.22 15.17 7.48
C THR A 134 3.35 16.41 7.22
N TRP A 135 3.38 17.37 8.15
CA TRP A 135 2.55 18.58 8.11
C TRP A 135 3.12 19.69 7.23
N ASN A 136 4.37 19.56 6.80
CA ASN A 136 5.02 20.54 5.93
C ASN A 136 4.59 20.39 4.46
N PRO A 137 4.80 21.43 3.63
CA PRO A 137 4.66 21.32 2.19
C PRO A 137 5.67 20.32 1.59
N VAL A 138 5.34 19.81 0.40
CA VAL A 138 6.27 18.98 -0.39
C VAL A 138 7.48 19.83 -0.79
N ASP A 139 8.66 19.25 -0.70
CA ASP A 139 9.92 19.86 -1.12
C ASP A 139 10.37 19.25 -2.46
N VAL A 140 10.42 20.09 -3.49
CA VAL A 140 10.76 19.68 -4.86
C VAL A 140 12.15 19.06 -4.95
N GLU A 141 13.13 19.53 -4.18
CA GLU A 141 14.47 18.97 -4.21
C GLU A 141 14.49 17.56 -3.61
N ARG A 142 13.72 17.33 -2.54
CA ARG A 142 13.56 16.00 -1.95
C ARG A 142 12.89 15.04 -2.92
N VAL A 143 11.87 15.49 -3.65
CA VAL A 143 11.22 14.71 -4.71
C VAL A 143 12.21 14.34 -5.81
N LYS A 144 12.98 15.30 -6.33
CA LYS A 144 13.98 15.04 -7.37
C LYS A 144 15.00 13.99 -6.92
N ARG A 145 15.60 14.17 -5.74
CA ARG A 145 16.56 13.20 -5.18
C ARG A 145 15.97 11.81 -5.03
N PHE A 146 14.72 11.70 -4.58
CA PHE A 146 14.02 10.43 -4.46
C PHE A 146 13.80 9.78 -5.84
N MET A 147 13.32 10.53 -6.82
CA MET A 147 13.07 10.00 -8.17
C MET A 147 14.35 9.64 -8.92
N ASP A 148 15.46 10.33 -8.67
CA ASP A 148 16.78 9.94 -9.19
C ASP A 148 17.16 8.54 -8.69
N LYS A 149 16.95 8.28 -7.39
CA LYS A 149 17.22 6.97 -6.77
C LYS A 149 16.29 5.87 -7.31
N VAL A 150 15.00 6.17 -7.48
CA VAL A 150 14.02 5.24 -8.09
C VAL A 150 14.44 4.89 -9.51
N THR A 151 14.76 5.89 -10.32
CA THR A 151 15.15 5.71 -11.72
C THR A 151 16.41 4.86 -11.85
N GLN A 152 17.41 5.11 -11.00
CA GLN A 152 18.62 4.27 -10.93
C GLN A 152 18.32 2.83 -10.52
N THR A 153 17.37 2.64 -9.60
CA THR A 153 16.96 1.31 -9.14
C THR A 153 16.29 0.53 -10.26
N ILE A 154 15.30 1.12 -10.94
CA ILE A 154 14.57 0.45 -12.04
C ILE A 154 15.51 0.11 -13.20
N LYS A 155 16.40 1.03 -13.60
CA LYS A 155 17.37 0.78 -14.68
C LYS A 155 18.43 -0.27 -14.36
N GLY A 156 18.67 -0.54 -13.07
CA GLY A 156 19.63 -1.56 -12.63
C GLY A 156 19.01 -2.93 -12.36
N VAL A 157 17.70 -3.08 -12.57
CA VAL A 157 16.94 -4.35 -12.40
C VAL A 157 16.64 -5.00 -13.76
N THR A 158 16.80 -4.26 -14.87
CA THR A 158 16.88 -4.78 -16.25
C THR A 158 18.29 -5.23 -16.62
#